data_AF-A0A9Q3V6V4-F1
#
_entry.id   AF-A0A9Q3V6V4-F1
#
_cell.length_a   1.000
_cell.length_b   1.000
_cell.length_c   1.000
_cell.angle_alpha   90.00
_cell.angle_beta   90.00
_cell.angle_gamma   90.00
#
_symmetry.space_group_name_H-M   'P 1'
#
loop_
_entity.id
_entity.type
_entity.pdbx_description
1 polymer ?
#
loop_
_entity_poly.entity_id
_entity_poly.type
_entity_poly.pdbx_seq_one_letter_code
_entity_poly.pdbx_strand_id
1 'polypeptide(L)'
;MKKVLGLYFIKLKNFANSCINQKNRDFFFTSKSSIHNSFKLGSDNFLDISSEAEFKFGKNVMINQANFITVKSNAKLIIGDETYITRATISCLGEIEIGKNCILGEGMKIFDHNHQYTKEPFSVSKTDFNIGKVKLGNNVWTGANVTILKDVTIGDNVILGAGCIIHKDVPANSIIINKQDQHRISL
;
A
#
# COMPACT_ATOMS: atom_id res chain seq x y z
N MET A 1 -7.58 6.34 -38.53
CA MET A 1 -7.10 5.18 -37.72
C MET A 1 -5.61 5.20 -37.32
N LYS A 2 -4.82 6.25 -37.59
CA LYS A 2 -3.40 6.36 -37.15
C LYS A 2 -3.15 7.31 -35.97
N LYS A 3 -4.18 7.84 -35.29
CA LYS A 3 -4.05 8.82 -34.19
C LYS A 3 -4.31 8.27 -32.77
N VAL A 4 -4.70 7.01 -32.61
CA VAL A 4 -5.06 6.43 -31.29
C VAL A 4 -3.95 5.55 -30.69
N LEU A 5 -3.06 4.98 -31.52
CA LEU A 5 -1.89 4.23 -31.00
C LEU A 5 -0.74 5.13 -30.51
N GLY A 6 -0.71 6.40 -30.92
CA GLY A 6 0.33 7.35 -30.52
C GLY A 6 0.24 7.84 -29.07
N LEU A 7 -0.95 7.88 -28.48
CA LEU A 7 -1.13 8.39 -27.10
C LEU A 7 -0.73 7.38 -26.01
N TYR A 8 -0.81 6.07 -26.27
CA TYR A 8 -0.49 5.05 -25.26
C TYR A 8 1.01 4.74 -25.18
N PHE A 9 1.74 4.83 -26.30
CA PHE A 9 3.20 4.66 -26.31
C PHE A 9 3.97 5.86 -25.71
N ILE A 10 3.35 7.05 -25.67
CA ILE A 10 3.95 8.26 -25.08
C ILE A 10 3.90 8.24 -23.53
N LYS A 11 2.93 7.57 -22.91
CA LYS A 11 2.82 7.46 -21.44
C LYS A 11 3.83 6.50 -20.82
N LEU A 12 4.27 5.44 -21.52
CA LEU A 12 5.20 4.47 -20.95
C LEU A 12 6.68 4.92 -21.02
N LYS A 13 7.09 5.65 -22.06
CA LYS A 13 8.51 6.02 -22.27
C LYS A 13 8.92 7.32 -21.56
N ASN A 14 7.97 8.24 -21.35
CA ASN A 14 8.24 9.51 -20.69
C ASN A 14 8.21 9.42 -19.15
N PHE A 15 7.56 8.42 -18.55
CA PHE A 15 7.59 8.22 -17.10
C PHE A 15 8.93 7.63 -16.63
N ALA A 16 9.53 6.73 -17.41
CA ALA A 16 10.85 6.16 -17.13
C ALA A 16 11.99 7.19 -17.27
N ASN A 17 11.82 8.25 -18.08
CA ASN A 17 12.86 9.26 -18.34
C ASN A 17 12.60 10.64 -17.71
N SER A 18 11.44 10.88 -17.08
CA SER A 18 11.09 12.19 -16.49
C SER A 18 11.39 12.33 -15.00
N CYS A 19 11.90 11.30 -14.32
CA CYS A 19 12.16 11.34 -12.87
C CYS A 19 13.65 11.21 -12.49
N ILE A 20 14.56 11.66 -13.37
CA ILE A 20 15.92 12.06 -12.99
C ILE A 20 16.23 13.39 -13.70
N ASN A 21 15.52 14.46 -13.31
CA ASN A 21 16.08 15.80 -13.38
C ASN A 21 15.34 16.75 -12.44
N GLN A 22 16.13 17.52 -11.70
CA GLN A 22 15.75 18.37 -10.56
C GLN A 22 14.63 19.39 -10.86
N LYS A 23 14.33 19.67 -12.13
CA LYS A 23 13.35 20.68 -12.58
C LYS A 23 11.89 20.23 -12.63
N ASN A 24 11.59 18.93 -12.59
CA ASN A 24 10.20 18.44 -12.62
C ASN A 24 9.64 18.09 -11.23
N ARG A 25 10.38 18.42 -10.15
CA ARG A 25 9.95 18.21 -8.77
C ARG A 25 8.75 19.07 -8.37
N ASP A 26 8.54 20.24 -8.96
CA ASP A 26 7.49 21.14 -8.48
C ASP A 26 6.08 20.80 -9.01
N PHE A 27 5.96 19.86 -9.96
CA PHE A 27 4.68 19.52 -10.60
C PHE A 27 3.97 18.31 -9.96
N PHE A 28 4.65 17.54 -9.10
CA PHE A 28 4.12 16.31 -8.49
C PHE A 28 4.03 16.35 -6.96
N PHE A 29 4.57 17.40 -6.32
CA PHE A 29 4.67 17.46 -4.86
C PHE A 29 3.78 18.60 -4.34
N THR A 30 2.73 18.23 -3.62
CA THR A 30 2.07 19.19 -2.73
C THR A 30 3.07 19.62 -1.65
N SER A 31 2.89 20.79 -1.04
CA SER A 31 3.76 21.27 0.06
C SER A 31 3.80 20.32 1.27
N LYS A 32 2.89 19.35 1.34
CA LYS A 32 2.78 18.36 2.42
C LYS A 32 3.50 17.04 2.12
N SER A 33 3.92 16.82 0.88
CA SER A 33 4.51 15.56 0.42
C SER A 33 6.03 15.62 0.33
N SER A 34 6.71 14.51 0.63
CA SER A 34 8.17 14.42 0.57
C SER A 34 8.65 13.00 0.23
N ILE A 35 9.77 12.92 -0.49
CA ILE A 35 10.48 11.67 -0.75
C ILE A 35 11.95 11.92 -0.43
N HIS A 36 12.50 11.12 0.48
CA HIS A 36 13.92 11.19 0.80
C HIS A 36 14.78 10.85 -0.42
N ASN A 37 15.94 11.51 -0.57
CA ASN A 37 16.81 11.36 -1.75
C ASN A 37 17.36 9.93 -1.97
N SER A 38 17.34 9.09 -0.93
CA SER A 38 17.81 7.71 -0.96
C SER A 38 16.69 6.68 -1.18
N PHE A 39 15.46 7.14 -1.42
CA PHE A 39 14.36 6.29 -1.85
C PHE A 39 14.72 5.55 -3.14
N LYS A 40 14.34 4.28 -3.23
CA LYS A 40 14.56 3.44 -4.40
C LYS A 40 13.25 2.82 -4.86
N LEU A 41 13.07 2.80 -6.18
CA LEU A 41 11.95 2.17 -6.87
C LEU A 41 12.50 1.13 -7.84
N GLY A 42 12.09 -0.13 -7.69
CA GLY A 42 12.41 -1.21 -8.63
C GLY A 42 11.46 -1.23 -9.83
N SER A 43 11.46 -2.36 -10.56
CA SER A 43 10.71 -2.50 -11.81
C SER A 43 9.23 -2.83 -11.61
N ASP A 44 8.43 -2.63 -12.65
CA ASP A 44 7.06 -3.17 -12.77
C ASP A 44 6.06 -2.68 -11.71
N ASN A 45 6.37 -1.58 -11.02
CA ASN A 45 5.46 -0.95 -10.08
C ASN A 45 4.39 -0.14 -10.81
N PHE A 46 3.14 -0.30 -10.38
CA PHE A 46 2.05 0.59 -10.71
C PHE A 46 1.80 1.53 -9.53
N LEU A 47 2.06 2.83 -9.74
CA LEU A 47 1.82 3.89 -8.76
C LEU A 47 0.80 4.89 -9.33
N ASP A 48 -0.38 4.96 -8.71
CA ASP A 48 -1.44 5.92 -9.01
C ASP A 48 -1.68 6.81 -7.78
N ILE A 49 -0.94 7.90 -7.69
CA ILE A 49 -0.96 8.85 -6.57
C ILE A 49 -1.59 10.15 -7.07
N SER A 50 -2.71 10.54 -6.48
CA SER A 50 -3.38 11.81 -6.79
C SER A 50 -2.47 13.00 -6.47
N SER A 51 -2.55 14.06 -7.28
CA SER A 51 -1.87 15.33 -7.03
C SER A 51 -2.36 16.05 -5.76
N GLU A 52 -3.49 15.63 -5.19
CA GLU A 52 -4.06 16.17 -3.95
C GLU A 52 -3.78 15.28 -2.73
N ALA A 53 -3.03 14.19 -2.89
CA ALA A 53 -2.65 13.31 -1.80
C ALA A 53 -1.47 13.89 -0.98
N GLU A 54 -1.38 13.46 0.27
CA GLU A 54 -0.17 13.60 1.09
C GLU A 54 0.61 12.28 1.05
N PHE A 55 1.90 12.33 0.75
CA PHE A 55 2.77 11.17 0.86
C PHE A 55 4.13 11.50 1.43
N LYS A 56 4.66 10.62 2.29
CA LYS A 56 6.00 10.79 2.89
C LYS A 56 6.76 9.48 2.81
N PHE A 57 7.84 9.44 2.04
CA PHE A 57 8.74 8.28 1.97
C PHE A 57 10.07 8.61 2.65
N GLY A 58 10.35 7.87 3.72
CA GLY A 58 11.52 8.03 4.57
C GLY A 58 12.84 7.63 3.89
N LYS A 59 13.92 7.72 4.67
CA LYS A 59 15.26 7.36 4.24
C LYS A 59 15.32 5.87 3.89
N ASN A 60 15.96 5.55 2.77
CA ASN A 60 16.26 4.17 2.35
C ASN A 60 15.03 3.26 2.19
N VAL A 61 13.83 3.84 2.01
CA VAL A 61 12.66 3.09 1.60
C VAL A 61 12.91 2.46 0.23
N MET A 62 12.62 1.17 0.11
CA MET A 62 12.67 0.42 -1.15
C MET A 62 11.28 -0.10 -1.49
N ILE A 63 10.65 0.49 -2.51
CA ILE A 63 9.52 -0.13 -3.18
C ILE A 63 10.12 -0.95 -4.33
N ASN A 64 10.26 -2.26 -4.11
CA ASN A 64 11.00 -3.12 -5.03
C ASN A 64 10.23 -3.41 -6.32
N GLN A 65 9.70 -4.61 -6.53
CA GLN A 65 9.12 -4.97 -7.82
C GLN A 65 7.65 -5.32 -7.76
N ALA A 66 6.93 -5.04 -8.85
CA ALA A 66 5.56 -5.49 -9.10
C ALA A 66 4.56 -5.14 -8.00
N ASN A 67 4.67 -3.94 -7.42
CA ASN A 67 3.69 -3.42 -6.47
C ASN A 67 2.54 -2.70 -7.19
N PHE A 68 1.36 -2.70 -6.59
CA PHE A 68 0.21 -1.91 -7.02
C PHE A 68 -0.21 -0.97 -5.88
N ILE A 69 0.12 0.32 -6.01
CA ILE A 69 -0.09 1.31 -4.95
C ILE A 69 -0.95 2.45 -5.50
N THR A 70 -2.11 2.65 -4.88
CA THR A 70 -3.00 3.77 -5.20
C THR A 70 -3.17 4.65 -3.97
N VAL A 71 -3.06 5.97 -4.15
CA VAL A 71 -3.33 6.97 -3.11
C VAL A 71 -4.26 8.03 -3.70
N LYS A 72 -5.50 8.06 -3.23
CA LYS A 72 -6.55 8.92 -3.81
C LYS A 72 -6.47 10.35 -3.29
N SER A 73 -7.24 11.26 -3.89
CA SER A 73 -7.28 12.67 -3.47
C SER A 73 -7.60 12.79 -1.98
N ASN A 74 -6.89 13.68 -1.30
CA ASN A 74 -6.97 13.92 0.14
C ASN A 74 -6.58 12.72 1.04
N ALA A 75 -6.10 11.62 0.45
CA ALA A 75 -5.57 10.49 1.22
C ALA A 75 -4.12 10.74 1.64
N LYS A 76 -3.65 9.99 2.64
CA LYS A 76 -2.32 10.12 3.23
C LYS A 76 -1.60 8.77 3.29
N LEU A 77 -0.44 8.67 2.64
CA LEU A 77 0.44 7.49 2.71
C LEU A 77 1.80 7.85 3.30
N ILE A 78 2.12 7.30 4.47
CA ILE A 78 3.45 7.44 5.09
C ILE A 78 4.17 6.10 5.08
N ILE A 79 5.43 6.10 4.64
CA ILE A 79 6.33 4.95 4.72
C ILE A 79 7.61 5.37 5.44
N GLY A 80 7.85 4.80 6.61
CA GLY A 80 9.00 5.07 7.46
C GLY A 80 10.32 4.54 6.91
N ASP A 81 11.41 5.04 7.48
CA ASP A 81 12.79 4.74 7.05
C ASP A 81 13.08 3.23 6.99
N GLU A 82 13.97 2.82 6.07
CA GLU A 82 14.46 1.44 5.90
C GLU A 82 13.36 0.39 5.59
N THR A 83 12.14 0.82 5.27
CA THR A 83 11.04 -0.10 4.94
C THR A 83 11.18 -0.64 3.51
N TYR A 84 11.00 -1.96 3.38
CA TYR A 84 11.09 -2.69 2.13
C TYR A 84 9.72 -3.29 1.76
N ILE A 85 9.27 -3.05 0.52
CA ILE A 85 7.97 -3.48 0.01
C ILE A 85 8.17 -4.20 -1.32
N THR A 86 7.61 -5.40 -1.48
CA THR A 86 7.70 -6.12 -2.76
C THR A 86 6.43 -6.89 -3.07
N ARG A 87 6.01 -6.85 -4.34
CA ARG A 87 4.85 -7.60 -4.85
C ARG A 87 3.57 -7.40 -4.01
N ALA A 88 3.35 -6.19 -3.51
CA ALA A 88 2.25 -5.84 -2.59
C ALA A 88 1.15 -5.02 -3.27
N THR A 89 -0.04 -4.99 -2.66
CA THR A 89 -1.13 -4.07 -3.01
C THR A 89 -1.44 -3.13 -1.85
N ILE A 90 -1.38 -1.82 -2.08
CA ILE A 90 -1.74 -0.81 -1.08
C ILE A 90 -2.80 0.12 -1.69
N SER A 91 -4.01 0.09 -1.15
CA SER A 91 -5.12 0.93 -1.61
C SER A 91 -5.49 1.93 -0.51
N CYS A 92 -5.03 3.17 -0.68
CA CYS A 92 -5.19 4.25 0.28
C CYS A 92 -6.21 5.28 -0.22
N LEU A 93 -7.37 5.30 0.42
CA LEU A 93 -8.43 6.31 0.23
C LEU A 93 -8.55 7.26 1.42
N GLY A 94 -8.06 6.86 2.59
CA GLY A 94 -7.98 7.62 3.82
C GLY A 94 -6.55 7.78 4.26
N GLU A 95 -6.12 7.00 5.25
CA GLU A 95 -4.76 7.09 5.80
C GLU A 95 -4.12 5.71 5.98
N ILE A 96 -2.92 5.53 5.43
CA ILE A 96 -2.07 4.37 5.68
C ILE A 96 -0.71 4.86 6.18
N GLU A 97 -0.37 4.51 7.42
CA GLU A 97 0.95 4.75 8.01
C GLU A 97 1.69 3.43 8.18
N ILE A 98 2.87 3.32 7.56
CA ILE A 98 3.79 2.20 7.73
C ILE A 98 5.03 2.72 8.45
N GLY A 99 5.37 2.12 9.59
CA GLY A 99 6.53 2.47 10.40
C GLY A 99 7.87 2.18 9.72
N LYS A 100 8.94 2.24 10.52
CA LYS A 100 10.32 2.05 10.07
C LYS A 100 10.69 0.58 10.05
N ASN A 101 11.64 0.22 9.17
CA ASN A 101 12.28 -1.09 9.11
C ASN A 101 11.25 -2.23 8.99
N CYS A 102 10.17 -1.98 8.25
CA CYS A 102 9.15 -2.98 7.97
C CYS A 102 9.50 -3.76 6.70
N ILE A 103 9.07 -5.02 6.63
CA ILE A 103 9.19 -5.86 5.44
C ILE A 103 7.79 -6.30 5.04
N LEU A 104 7.29 -5.74 3.94
CA LEU A 104 6.00 -6.11 3.36
C LEU A 104 6.23 -7.09 2.21
N GLY A 105 5.97 -8.36 2.52
CA GLY A 105 6.21 -9.51 1.66
C GLY A 105 5.20 -9.68 0.54
N GLU A 106 5.46 -10.71 -0.28
CA GLU A 106 4.74 -10.98 -1.51
C GLU A 106 3.23 -11.21 -1.34
N GLY A 107 2.44 -10.61 -2.23
CA GLY A 107 0.99 -10.79 -2.31
C GLY A 107 0.22 -10.13 -1.16
N MET A 108 0.92 -9.43 -0.26
CA MET A 108 0.29 -8.76 0.87
C MET A 108 -0.58 -7.59 0.39
N LYS A 109 -1.65 -7.32 1.14
CA LYS A 109 -2.64 -6.28 0.79
C LYS A 109 -2.98 -5.41 1.99
N ILE A 110 -3.13 -4.11 1.77
CA ILE A 110 -3.64 -3.16 2.76
C ILE A 110 -4.80 -2.36 2.16
N PHE A 111 -5.92 -2.30 2.89
CA PHE A 111 -7.09 -1.51 2.54
C PHE A 111 -7.56 -0.70 3.75
N ASP A 112 -7.68 0.62 3.59
CA ASP A 112 -8.17 1.55 4.61
C ASP A 112 -9.65 1.94 4.41
N HIS A 113 -10.39 1.22 3.58
CA HIS A 113 -11.77 1.56 3.23
C HIS A 113 -12.62 0.32 2.94
N ASN A 114 -13.94 0.50 2.99
CA ASN A 114 -14.93 -0.45 2.48
C ASN A 114 -15.93 0.31 1.59
N HIS A 115 -16.63 -0.38 0.68
CA HIS A 115 -17.77 0.24 -0.01
C HIS A 115 -18.91 0.55 0.96
N GLN A 116 -19.60 1.67 0.75
CA GLN A 116 -20.87 1.95 1.43
C GLN A 116 -22.00 1.07 0.86
N TYR A 117 -23.01 0.80 1.67
CA TYR A 117 -24.17 0.04 1.23
C TYR A 117 -25.45 0.54 1.93
N THR A 118 -26.58 0.42 1.23
CA THR A 118 -27.92 0.63 1.77
C THR A 118 -28.57 -0.72 2.07
N LYS A 119 -29.51 -0.75 3.02
CA LYS A 119 -30.26 -1.97 3.35
C LYS A 119 -31.54 -2.12 2.54
N GLU A 120 -32.27 -1.02 2.32
CA GLU A 120 -33.56 -1.03 1.63
C GLU A 120 -33.70 0.16 0.65
N PRO A 121 -33.69 -0.09 -0.68
CA PRO A 121 -33.30 -1.35 -1.30
C PRO A 121 -31.83 -1.69 -1.02
N PHE A 122 -31.49 -2.98 -0.99
CA PHE A 122 -30.10 -3.39 -0.87
C PHE A 122 -29.31 -2.93 -2.10
N SER A 123 -28.22 -2.20 -1.86
CA SER A 123 -27.30 -1.78 -2.91
C SER A 123 -25.93 -1.51 -2.31
N VAL A 124 -24.87 -1.84 -3.04
CA VAL A 124 -23.49 -1.50 -2.70
C VAL A 124 -23.05 -0.38 -3.64
N SER A 125 -22.60 0.74 -3.09
CA SER A 125 -22.15 1.87 -3.91
C SER A 125 -20.88 1.49 -4.68
N LYS A 126 -20.81 1.89 -5.95
CA LYS A 126 -19.63 1.70 -6.80
C LYS A 126 -18.56 2.77 -6.55
N THR A 127 -18.94 3.88 -5.92
CA THR A 127 -18.11 5.10 -5.82
C THR A 127 -18.00 5.66 -4.40
N ASP A 128 -18.89 5.27 -3.48
CA ASP A 128 -18.90 5.76 -2.12
C ASP A 128 -18.28 4.75 -1.16
N PHE A 129 -17.44 5.26 -0.26
CA PHE A 129 -16.62 4.44 0.63
C PHE A 129 -16.78 4.88 2.09
N ASN A 130 -16.73 3.90 2.99
CA ASN A 130 -16.44 4.10 4.40
C ASN A 130 -14.92 4.16 4.54
N ILE A 131 -14.38 5.38 4.62
CA ILE A 131 -12.95 5.65 4.67
C ILE A 131 -12.48 5.63 6.12
N GLY A 132 -11.36 4.98 6.38
CA GLY A 132 -10.75 4.84 7.70
C GLY A 132 -9.23 4.94 7.63
N LYS A 133 -8.56 4.29 8.58
CA LYS A 133 -7.09 4.32 8.68
C LYS A 133 -6.48 2.95 8.91
N VAL A 134 -5.27 2.73 8.45
CA VAL A 134 -4.44 1.57 8.83
C VAL A 134 -3.09 2.07 9.32
N LYS A 135 -2.64 1.52 10.45
CA LYS A 135 -1.34 1.88 11.03
C LYS A 135 -0.52 0.65 11.34
N LEU A 136 0.72 0.61 10.84
CA LEU A 136 1.74 -0.35 11.21
C LEU A 136 2.82 0.37 12.00
N GLY A 137 3.20 -0.21 13.13
CA GLY A 137 4.35 0.19 13.93
C GLY A 137 5.68 -0.09 13.20
N ASN A 138 6.77 0.03 13.95
CA ASN A 138 8.11 -0.26 13.48
C ASN A 138 8.41 -1.76 13.51
N ASN A 139 9.36 -2.21 12.68
CA ASN A 139 9.85 -3.59 12.67
C ASN A 139 8.72 -4.62 12.45
N VAL A 140 7.75 -4.32 11.57
CA VAL A 140 6.68 -5.25 11.22
C VAL A 140 7.08 -6.08 10.01
N TRP A 141 6.94 -7.40 10.10
CA TRP A 141 7.11 -8.31 8.97
C TRP A 141 5.79 -8.95 8.58
N THR A 142 5.45 -8.90 7.28
CA THR A 142 4.31 -9.62 6.72
C THR A 142 4.78 -10.81 5.90
N GLY A 143 4.31 -12.00 6.27
CA GLY A 143 4.41 -13.19 5.45
C GLY A 143 3.62 -13.05 4.15
N ALA A 144 3.77 -14.04 3.27
CA ALA A 144 3.12 -14.01 1.96
C ALA A 144 1.58 -13.98 2.10
N ASN A 145 0.92 -13.23 1.23
CA ASN A 145 -0.55 -13.16 1.12
C ASN A 145 -1.29 -12.72 2.40
N VAL A 146 -0.65 -11.93 3.27
CA VAL A 146 -1.33 -11.27 4.40
C VAL A 146 -2.27 -10.18 3.88
N THR A 147 -3.46 -10.06 4.46
CA THR A 147 -4.39 -8.94 4.16
C THR A 147 -4.70 -8.16 5.43
N ILE A 148 -4.46 -6.85 5.42
CA ILE A 148 -4.74 -5.93 6.53
C ILE A 148 -5.95 -5.07 6.15
N LEU A 149 -6.98 -5.08 6.99
CA LEU A 149 -8.26 -4.42 6.73
C LEU A 149 -8.39 -3.04 7.42
N LYS A 150 -9.42 -2.31 7.01
CA LYS A 150 -9.75 -0.96 7.49
C LYS A 150 -9.80 -0.90 9.02
N ASP A 151 -9.24 0.17 9.57
CA ASP A 151 -9.23 0.53 11.01
C ASP A 151 -8.37 -0.36 11.90
N VAL A 152 -7.43 -1.10 11.30
CA VAL A 152 -6.46 -1.90 12.05
C VAL A 152 -5.22 -1.09 12.42
N THR A 153 -4.82 -1.20 13.69
CA THR A 153 -3.53 -0.76 14.23
C THR A 153 -2.67 -1.96 14.62
N ILE A 154 -1.46 -2.02 14.10
CA ILE A 154 -0.45 -3.04 14.39
C ILE A 154 0.68 -2.36 15.17
N GLY A 155 1.02 -2.89 16.33
CA GLY A 155 2.11 -2.41 17.16
C GLY A 155 3.50 -2.71 16.59
N ASP A 156 4.53 -2.29 17.32
CA ASP A 156 5.92 -2.51 16.95
C ASP A 156 6.34 -3.99 17.11
N ASN A 157 7.35 -4.42 16.35
CA ASN A 157 7.95 -5.76 16.45
C ASN A 157 6.93 -6.90 16.25
N VAL A 158 6.10 -6.80 15.21
CA VAL A 158 5.05 -7.77 14.92
C VAL A 158 5.40 -8.63 13.71
N ILE A 159 5.13 -9.94 13.81
CA ILE A 159 5.17 -10.86 12.69
C ILE A 159 3.73 -11.27 12.33
N LEU A 160 3.35 -11.07 11.08
CA LEU A 160 2.08 -11.55 10.53
C LEU A 160 2.37 -12.77 9.65
N GLY A 161 1.96 -13.95 10.09
CA GLY A 161 2.16 -15.21 9.39
C GLY A 161 1.48 -15.22 8.01
N ALA A 162 2.00 -16.07 7.12
CA ALA A 162 1.48 -16.17 5.76
C ALA A 162 -0.04 -16.50 5.72
N GLY A 163 -0.76 -15.85 4.82
CA GLY A 163 -2.19 -16.07 4.61
C GLY A 163 -3.09 -15.56 5.75
N CYS A 164 -2.60 -14.78 6.71
CA CYS A 164 -3.43 -14.18 7.74
C CYS A 164 -4.29 -13.02 7.19
N ILE A 165 -5.55 -12.94 7.66
CA ILE A 165 -6.41 -11.76 7.49
C ILE A 165 -6.46 -11.03 8.82
N ILE A 166 -5.93 -9.80 8.85
CA ILE A 166 -5.87 -8.97 10.04
C ILE A 166 -7.04 -7.98 10.00
N HIS A 167 -7.99 -8.19 10.90
CA HIS A 167 -9.24 -7.42 10.98
C HIS A 167 -9.49 -6.85 12.38
N LYS A 168 -8.49 -6.96 13.27
CA LYS A 168 -8.45 -6.40 14.62
C LYS A 168 -7.03 -5.93 14.90
N ASP A 169 -6.90 -5.01 15.84
CA ASP A 169 -5.61 -4.50 16.29
C ASP A 169 -4.71 -5.63 16.79
N VAL A 170 -3.41 -5.48 16.53
CA VAL A 170 -2.36 -6.43 16.94
C VAL A 170 -1.42 -5.72 17.89
N PRO A 171 -1.31 -6.15 19.17
CA PRO A 171 -0.37 -5.56 20.12
C PRO A 171 1.08 -5.70 19.66
N ALA A 172 1.95 -4.80 20.14
CA ALA A 172 3.38 -4.90 19.91
C ALA A 172 3.97 -6.22 20.44
N ASN A 173 5.09 -6.66 19.87
CA ASN A 173 5.80 -7.90 20.23
C ASN A 173 4.96 -9.17 20.06
N SER A 174 4.11 -9.20 19.03
CA SER A 174 3.21 -10.31 18.75
C SER A 174 3.59 -11.08 17.49
N ILE A 175 3.22 -12.36 17.47
CA ILE A 175 3.22 -13.18 16.26
C ILE A 175 1.77 -13.63 16.01
N ILE A 176 1.22 -13.26 14.86
CA ILE A 176 -0.08 -13.76 14.40
C ILE A 176 0.18 -14.94 13.46
N ILE A 177 -0.48 -16.06 13.69
CA ILE A 177 -0.34 -17.26 12.86
C ILE A 177 -1.69 -17.72 12.31
N ASN A 178 -1.65 -18.34 11.14
CA ASN A 178 -2.79 -19.08 10.60
C ASN A 178 -2.71 -20.53 11.11
N LYS A 179 -3.72 -20.97 11.88
CA LYS A 179 -3.77 -22.32 12.45
C LYS A 179 -4.63 -23.22 11.57
N GLN A 180 -4.18 -24.47 11.40
CA GLN A 180 -4.91 -25.50 10.66
C GLN A 180 -5.23 -26.66 11.61
N ASP A 181 -6.47 -27.12 11.57
CA ASP A 181 -6.88 -28.36 12.24
C ASP A 181 -6.81 -29.52 11.24
N GLN A 182 -6.22 -30.63 11.65
CA GLN A 182 -6.04 -31.81 10.80
C GLN A 182 -6.98 -32.92 11.24
N HIS A 183 -7.78 -33.44 10.30
CA HIS A 183 -8.58 -34.64 10.49
C HIS A 183 -8.03 -35.75 9.60
N ARG A 184 -7.47 -36.79 10.22
CA ARG A 184 -7.00 -37.99 9.51
C ARG A 184 -8.17 -38.94 9.33
N ILE A 185 -8.39 -39.40 8.11
CA ILE A 185 -9.30 -40.51 7.80
C ILE A 185 -8.47 -41.79 7.60
N SER A 186 -8.97 -42.92 8.09
CA SER A 186 -8.41 -44.23 7.77
C SER A 186 -8.95 -44.66 6.40
N LEU A 187 -8.06 -45.07 5.49
CA LEU A 187 -8.38 -45.66 4.19
C LEU A 187 -8.04 -47.15 4.20
#